data_AF-A0A1I0IVT9-F1
#
_entry.id   AF-A0A1I0IVT9-F1
#
_cell.length_a   1.000
_cell.length_b   1.000
_cell.length_c   1.000
_cell.angle_alpha   90.00
_cell.angle_beta   90.00
_cell.angle_gamma   90.00
#
_symmetry.space_group_name_H-M   'P 1'
#
loop_
_entity.id
_entity.type
_entity.pdbx_description
1 polymer ?
#
loop_
_entity_poly.entity_id
_entity_poly.type
_entity_poly.pdbx_seq_one_letter_code
_entity_poly.pdbx_strand_id
1 'polypeptide(L)' 'DIVARVVENYGRNSLIKRLQANKCEWCGAENVPLEIHHVRKLKDLSGRKQWEIAMIGRRRKTMALCIDCHDKLHAGKLD' A
#
# COMPACT_ATOMS: atom_id res chain seq x y z
N ASP A 1 -9.68 20.83 -7.43
CA ASP A 1 -11.06 20.41 -7.13
C ASP A 1 -11.07 19.46 -5.94
N ILE A 2 -11.72 19.84 -4.83
CA ILE A 2 -11.77 19.03 -3.60
C ILE A 2 -12.71 17.82 -3.77
N VAL A 3 -13.78 18.00 -4.56
CA VAL A 3 -14.81 16.99 -4.80
C VAL A 3 -14.22 15.77 -5.51
N ALA A 4 -13.39 15.97 -6.54
CA ALA A 4 -12.69 14.88 -7.23
C ALA A 4 -11.83 14.02 -6.29
N ARG A 5 -11.12 14.64 -5.33
CA ARG A 5 -10.25 13.92 -4.37
C ARG A 5 -11.05 13.14 -3.33
N VAL A 6 -12.24 13.62 -2.94
CA VAL A 6 -13.13 12.89 -2.03
C VAL A 6 -13.69 11.65 -2.73
N VAL A 7 -14.15 11.78 -3.98
CA VAL A 7 -14.65 10.65 -4.77
C VAL A 7 -13.57 9.58 -4.99
N GLU A 8 -12.32 9.98 -5.23
CA GLU A 8 -11.17 9.07 -5.36
C GLU A 8 -10.90 8.26 -4.07
N ASN A 9 -11.10 8.88 -2.89
CA ASN A 9 -10.97 8.21 -1.59
C ASN A 9 -12.17 7.30 -1.24
N TYR A 10 -13.36 7.60 -1.76
CA TYR A 10 -14.58 6.78 -1.60
C TYR A 10 -14.76 5.70 -2.67
N GLY A 11 -13.79 5.54 -3.58
CA GLY A 11 -13.80 4.51 -4.62
C GLY A 11 -13.96 3.09 -4.06
N ARG A 12 -14.33 2.15 -4.93
CA ARG A 12 -14.59 0.74 -4.58
C ARG A 12 -13.46 0.04 -3.78
N ASN A 13 -12.26 0.60 -3.79
CA ASN A 13 -11.05 0.06 -3.17
C ASN A 13 -10.41 1.09 -2.20
N SER A 14 -11.24 1.65 -1.31
CA SER A 14 -10.81 2.56 -0.24
C SER A 14 -9.90 1.86 0.78
N LEU A 15 -9.14 2.63 1.56
CA LEU A 15 -8.27 2.09 2.62
C LEU A 15 -9.05 1.21 3.62
N ILE A 16 -10.25 1.65 3.99
CA ILE A 16 -11.13 0.91 4.91
C ILE A 16 -11.46 -0.47 4.34
N LYS A 17 -11.88 -0.55 3.07
CA LYS A 17 -12.20 -1.83 2.43
C LYS A 17 -10.99 -2.77 2.32
N ARG A 18 -9.80 -2.20 2.07
CA ARG A 18 -8.54 -2.96 2.00
C ARG A 18 -8.16 -3.56 3.35
N LEU A 19 -8.32 -2.79 4.42
CA LEU A 19 -8.10 -3.28 5.78
C LEU A 19 -9.15 -4.31 6.20
N GLN A 20 -10.42 -4.11 5.83
CA GLN A 20 -11.50 -5.08 6.06
C GLN A 20 -11.27 -6.41 5.33
N ALA A 21 -10.58 -6.40 4.19
CA ALA A 21 -10.19 -7.64 3.50
C ALA A 21 -9.19 -8.48 4.31
N ASN A 22 -8.57 -7.91 5.36
CA ASN A 22 -7.64 -8.56 6.28
C ASN A 22 -6.57 -9.38 5.56
N LYS A 23 -6.06 -8.82 4.45
CA LYS A 23 -5.12 -9.45 3.54
C LYS A 23 -3.92 -8.54 3.28
N CYS A 24 -2.73 -9.11 3.39
CA CYS A 24 -1.49 -8.47 2.97
C CYS A 24 -1.53 -8.23 1.46
N GLU A 25 -1.35 -6.99 1.02
CA GLU A 25 -1.39 -6.63 -0.40
C GLU A 25 -0.16 -7.07 -1.18
N TRP A 26 0.87 -7.51 -0.46
CA TRP A 26 2.10 -8.01 -1.03
C TRP A 26 2.08 -9.54 -1.16
N CYS A 27 2.22 -10.26 -0.04
CA CYS A 27 2.31 -11.71 -0.05
C CYS A 27 0.94 -12.42 -0.09
N GLY A 28 -0.16 -11.68 0.07
CA GLY A 28 -1.51 -12.26 0.08
C GLY A 28 -1.89 -13.00 1.36
N ALA A 29 -1.07 -12.96 2.42
CA ALA A 29 -1.40 -13.56 3.71
C ALA A 29 -2.70 -12.98 4.28
N GLU A 30 -3.58 -13.86 4.77
CA GLU A 30 -4.89 -13.52 5.32
C GLU A 30 -4.92 -13.82 6.82
N ASN A 31 -5.79 -13.11 7.57
CA ASN A 31 -5.96 -13.29 9.02
C ASN A 31 -4.69 -13.06 9.85
N VAL A 32 -3.80 -12.19 9.38
CA VAL A 32 -2.58 -11.77 10.08
C VAL A 32 -2.67 -10.28 10.44
N PRO A 33 -2.00 -9.83 11.51
CA PRO A 33 -1.90 -8.40 11.80
C PRO A 33 -1.32 -7.63 10.60
N LEU A 34 -1.99 -6.53 10.24
CA LEU A 34 -1.59 -5.67 9.13
C LEU A 34 -1.13 -4.30 9.62
N GLU A 35 -0.08 -3.80 8.98
CA GLU A 35 0.47 -2.48 9.16
C GLU A 35 0.37 -1.69 7.85
N ILE A 36 0.13 -0.38 7.96
CA ILE A 36 0.07 0.50 6.79
C ILE A 36 1.44 1.08 6.53
N HIS A 37 2.10 0.60 5.48
CA HIS A 37 3.26 1.26 4.92
C HIS A 37 2.83 2.55 4.23
N HIS A 38 3.38 3.70 4.63
CA HIS A 38 3.07 5.01 4.07
C HIS A 38 4.30 5.68 3.47
N VAL A 39 4.17 6.20 2.24
CA VAL A 39 5.20 7.01 1.58
C VAL A 39 4.77 8.46 1.48
N ARG A 40 5.73 9.39 1.65
CA ARG A 40 5.44 10.83 1.66
C ARG A 40 4.87 11.31 0.32
N LYS A 41 5.57 11.02 -0.78
CA LYS A 41 5.17 11.37 -2.15
C LYS A 41 5.54 10.23 -3.09
N LEU A 42 4.67 9.91 -4.03
CA LEU A 42 4.92 8.86 -5.03
C LEU A 42 6.12 9.18 -5.94
N LYS A 43 6.31 10.46 -6.25
CA LYS A 43 7.43 10.92 -7.08
C LYS A 43 8.81 10.75 -6.44
N ASP A 44 8.86 10.48 -5.14
CA ASP A 44 10.11 10.27 -4.41
C ASP A 44 10.54 8.79 -4.47
N LEU A 45 9.70 7.90 -5.03
CA LEU A 45 10.03 6.48 -5.24
C LEU A 45 10.88 6.30 -6.50
N SER A 46 11.87 5.40 -6.43
CA SER A 46 12.78 5.17 -7.55
C SER A 46 12.16 4.33 -8.67
N GLY A 47 11.13 3.54 -8.33
CA GLY A 47 10.45 2.65 -9.27
C GLY A 47 11.29 1.44 -9.68
N ARG A 48 12.26 1.05 -8.86
CA ARG A 48 13.16 -0.09 -9.14
C ARG A 48 12.69 -1.36 -8.46
N LYS A 49 12.16 -1.25 -7.25
CA LYS A 49 11.59 -2.40 -6.50
C LYS A 49 10.16 -2.64 -6.97
N GLN A 50 9.71 -3.89 -6.94
CA GLN A 50 8.37 -4.22 -7.43
C GLN A 50 7.27 -3.59 -6.57
N TRP A 51 7.47 -3.49 -5.25
CA TRP A 51 6.55 -2.75 -4.38
C TRP A 51 6.46 -1.26 -4.74
N GLU A 52 7.57 -0.62 -5.15
CA GLU A 52 7.55 0.78 -5.61
C GLU A 52 6.74 0.91 -6.91
N ILE A 53 7.01 0.02 -7.88
CA ILE A 53 6.28 -0.05 -9.15
C ILE A 53 4.78 -0.25 -8.90
N ALA A 54 4.42 -1.14 -7.96
CA ALA A 54 3.05 -1.39 -7.57
C ALA A 54 2.38 -0.14 -6.97
N MET A 55 3.07 0.59 -6.09
CA MET A 55 2.55 1.84 -5.50
C MET A 55 2.37 2.96 -6.54
N ILE A 56 3.37 3.14 -7.42
CA ILE A 56 3.33 4.12 -8.51
C ILE A 56 2.19 3.80 -9.48
N GLY A 57 2.11 2.56 -9.95
CA GLY A 57 1.09 2.10 -10.90
C GLY A 57 -0.33 2.22 -10.36
N ARG A 58 -0.52 1.91 -9.06
CA ARG A 58 -1.82 2.07 -8.38
C ARG A 58 -2.12 3.51 -7.96
N ARG A 59 -1.15 4.41 -8.06
CA ARG A 59 -1.20 5.80 -7.57
C ARG A 59 -1.58 5.88 -6.08
N ARG A 60 -1.06 4.96 -5.25
CA ARG A 60 -1.38 4.88 -3.82
C ARG A 60 -0.16 5.18 -2.96
N LYS A 61 -0.35 6.06 -1.97
CA LYS A 61 0.69 6.36 -0.96
C LYS A 61 0.68 5.40 0.23
N THR A 62 -0.22 4.42 0.23
CA THR A 62 -0.36 3.44 1.32
C THR A 62 -0.43 2.02 0.76
N MET A 63 0.22 1.09 1.43
CA MET A 63 0.14 -0.35 1.18
C MET A 63 -0.13 -1.07 2.51
N ALA A 64 -1.08 -2.00 2.53
CA ALA A 64 -1.35 -2.79 3.74
C ALA A 64 -0.49 -4.06 3.70
N LEU A 65 0.38 -4.24 4.69
CA LEU A 65 1.38 -5.31 4.74
C LEU A 65 1.24 -6.10 6.03
N CYS A 66 1.53 -7.40 6.00
CA CYS A 66 1.79 -8.11 7.25
C CYS A 66 3.13 -7.64 7.85
N ILE A 67 3.32 -7.84 9.16
CA ILE A 67 4.51 -7.42 9.90
C ILE A 67 5.80 -7.89 9.20
N ASP A 68 5.89 -9.16 8.79
CA ASP A 68 7.07 -9.71 8.11
C ASP A 68 7.38 -9.00 6.77
N CYS A 69 6.35 -8.68 5.96
CA CYS A 69 6.57 -7.92 4.72
C CYS A 69 6.96 -6.47 5.01
N HIS A 70 6.39 -5.87 6.05
CA HIS A 70 6.69 -4.50 6.44
C HIS A 70 8.14 -4.36 6.95
N ASP A 71 8.58 -5.30 7.79
CA ASP A 71 9.96 -5.38 8.27
C ASP A 71 10.94 -5.61 7.13
N LYS A 72 10.64 -6.54 6.20
CA LYS A 72 11.45 -6.75 5.00
C LYS A 72 11.53 -5.50 4.13
N LEU A 73 10.44 -4.74 4.02
CA LEU A 73 10.41 -3.48 3.28
C LEU A 73 11.36 -2.46 3.92
N HIS A 74 11.25 -2.26 5.24
CA HIS A 74 12.13 -1.34 5.97
C HIS A 74 13.60 -1.79 5.98
N ALA A 75 13.86 -3.09 6.00
CA ALA A 75 15.19 -3.65 5.83
C ALA A 75 15.72 -3.57 4.39
N GLY A 76 14.90 -3.10 3.44
CA GLY A 76 15.26 -3.01 2.03
C GLY A 76 15.30 -4.36 1.29
N LYS A 77 14.78 -5.42 1.91
CA LYS A 77 14.79 -6.82 1.43
C LYS A 77 13.47 -7.27 0.78
N LEU A 78 12.47 -6.39 0.73
CA LEU A 78 11.24 -6.63 -0.02
C LEU A 78 11.46 -6.16 -1.47
N ASP A 79 11.23 -7.06 -2.43
CA ASP A 79 11.24 -6.77 -3.86
C ASP A 79 9.83 -6.75 -4.40
#